data_AF-A0A929B429-F1
#
_entry.id   AF-A0A929B429-F1
#
_cell.length_a   1.000
_cell.length_b   1.000
_cell.length_c   1.000
_cell.angle_alpha   90.00
_cell.angle_beta   90.00
_cell.angle_gamma   90.00
#
_symmetry.space_group_name_H-M   'P 1'
#
loop_
_entity.id
_entity.type
_entity.pdbx_description
1 polymer ?
#
loop_
_entity_poly.entity_id
_entity_poly.type
_entity_poly.pdbx_seq_one_letter_code
_entity_poly.pdbx_strand_id
1 'polypeptide(L)'
;MITTWKELAHEYLLKQDYLAVAHYYEEALETEPENYHYYWYLGLAYLLLGQEDEAQATWLVAMPAESPEEIEVWTTYLVEILSTEAQRQESLGDYQKKLAD
;
A
#
# COMPACT_ATOMS: atom_id res chain seq x y z
N MET A 1 2.05 -1.21 19.96
CA MET A 1 2.84 -0.28 19.14
C MET A 1 2.55 -0.61 17.68
N ILE A 2 1.45 -0.07 17.13
CA ILE A 2 0.89 -0.42 15.80
C ILE A 2 1.12 0.74 14.80
N THR A 3 1.76 1.83 15.24
CA THR A 3 1.83 3.11 14.53
C THR A 3 3.00 3.23 13.54
N THR A 4 4.10 2.52 13.79
CA THR A 4 5.39 2.82 13.13
C THR A 4 5.39 2.54 11.63
N TRP A 5 4.77 1.45 11.18
CA TRP A 5 4.80 1.08 9.76
C TRP A 5 3.84 1.94 8.93
N LYS A 6 2.66 2.28 9.46
CA LYS A 6 1.69 3.12 8.75
C LYS A 6 2.21 4.54 8.57
N GLU A 7 2.86 5.09 9.59
CA GLU A 7 3.44 6.43 9.56
C GLU A 7 4.58 6.54 8.53
N LEU A 8 5.38 5.49 8.40
CA LEU A 8 6.53 5.47 7.50
C LEU A 8 6.14 5.26 6.04
N ALA A 9 5.18 4.35 5.75
CA ALA A 9 4.52 4.32 4.43
C ALA A 9 3.99 5.68 4.05
N HIS A 10 3.27 6.33 4.97
CA HIS A 10 2.65 7.61 4.71
C HIS A 10 3.69 8.68 4.35
N GLU A 11 4.82 8.74 5.06
CA GLU A 11 5.89 9.69 4.76
C GLU A 11 6.48 9.50 3.35
N TYR A 12 6.78 8.26 2.97
CA TYR A 12 7.35 7.96 1.66
C TYR A 12 6.33 8.11 0.51
N LEU A 13 5.06 7.76 0.74
CA LEU A 13 3.97 8.00 -0.21
C LEU A 13 3.77 9.50 -0.47
N LEU A 14 3.87 10.34 0.57
CA LEU A 14 3.82 11.81 0.42
C LEU A 14 4.96 12.34 -0.45
N LYS A 15 6.16 11.75 -0.34
CA LYS A 15 7.32 12.05 -1.18
C LYS A 15 7.22 11.47 -2.60
N GLN A 16 6.21 10.64 -2.87
CA GLN A 16 6.01 9.88 -4.11
C GLN A 16 7.19 8.95 -4.46
N ASP A 17 7.96 8.54 -3.44
CA ASP A 17 9.09 7.62 -3.61
C ASP A 17 8.62 6.19 -3.37
N TYR A 18 7.87 5.65 -4.34
CA TYR A 18 7.25 4.33 -4.23
C TYR A 18 8.28 3.19 -4.22
N LEU A 19 9.46 3.41 -4.82
CA LEU A 19 10.55 2.45 -4.77
C LEU A 19 11.10 2.30 -3.34
N ALA A 20 11.27 3.41 -2.62
CA ALA A 20 11.66 3.37 -1.22
C ALA A 20 10.58 2.70 -0.34
N VAL A 21 9.29 2.92 -0.64
CA VAL A 21 8.19 2.22 0.05
C VAL A 21 8.32 0.71 -0.15
N ALA A 22 8.47 0.25 -1.40
CA ALA A 22 8.58 -1.17 -1.72
C ALA A 22 9.79 -1.80 -1.01
N HIS A 23 10.97 -1.20 -1.14
CA HIS A 23 12.20 -1.72 -0.52
C HIS A 23 12.08 -1.84 1.01
N TYR A 24 11.52 -0.82 1.67
CA TYR A 24 11.33 -0.87 3.12
C TYR A 24 10.45 -2.04 3.55
N TYR A 25 9.33 -2.28 2.85
CA TYR A 25 8.42 -3.36 3.22
C TYR A 25 8.94 -4.74 2.83
N GLU A 26 9.72 -4.85 1.75
CA GLU A 26 10.46 -6.07 1.43
C GLU A 26 11.42 -6.43 2.57
N GLU A 27 12.27 -5.50 3.02
CA GLU A 27 13.18 -5.72 4.15
C GLU A 27 12.43 -6.04 5.45
N ALA A 28 11.33 -5.34 5.72
CA ALA A 28 10.52 -5.58 6.90
C ALA A 28 9.94 -7.01 6.89
N LEU A 29 9.50 -7.50 5.72
CA LEU A 29 8.99 -8.86 5.54
C LEU A 29 10.06 -9.95 5.64
N GLU A 30 11.34 -9.65 5.36
CA GLU A 30 12.43 -10.58 5.65
C GLU A 30 12.54 -10.89 7.16
N THR A 31 12.16 -9.92 8.01
CA THR A 31 12.24 -10.04 9.47
C THR A 31 10.93 -10.47 10.12
N GLU A 32 9.80 -9.98 9.60
CA GLU A 32 8.45 -10.24 10.12
C GLU A 32 7.52 -10.72 8.99
N PRO A 33 7.75 -11.90 8.42
CA PRO A 33 7.00 -12.38 7.26
C PRO A 33 5.50 -12.60 7.53
N GLU A 34 5.12 -12.76 8.80
CA GLU A 34 3.73 -12.95 9.23
C GLU A 34 2.99 -11.63 9.47
N ASN A 35 3.66 -10.48 9.31
CA ASN A 35 3.03 -9.18 9.50
C ASN A 35 2.28 -8.74 8.24
N TYR A 36 1.02 -9.20 8.13
CA TYR A 36 0.14 -8.95 6.98
C TYR A 36 -0.05 -7.46 6.63
N HIS A 37 0.17 -6.55 7.58
CA HIS A 37 0.08 -5.12 7.34
C HIS A 37 1.12 -4.60 6.33
N TYR A 38 2.30 -5.23 6.25
CA TYR A 38 3.36 -4.81 5.34
C TYR A 38 3.01 -5.10 3.88
N TYR A 39 2.33 -6.20 3.64
CA TYR A 39 1.88 -6.58 2.30
C TYR A 39 0.88 -5.59 1.70
N TRP A 40 0.07 -4.91 2.52
CA TRP A 40 -0.86 -3.88 2.02
C TRP A 40 -0.12 -2.74 1.34
N TYR A 41 0.88 -2.20 2.02
CA TYR A 41 1.64 -1.05 1.54
C TYR A 41 2.72 -1.45 0.52
N LEU A 42 3.24 -2.68 0.58
CA LEU A 42 4.09 -3.24 -0.48
C LEU A 42 3.30 -3.38 -1.80
N GLY A 43 2.12 -3.99 -1.75
CA GLY A 43 1.28 -4.11 -2.95
C GLY A 43 0.82 -2.74 -3.47
N LEU A 44 0.53 -1.79 -2.58
CA LEU A 44 0.24 -0.41 -2.98
C LEU A 44 1.44 0.23 -3.71
N ALA A 45 2.65 0.04 -3.20
CA ALA A 45 3.86 0.56 -3.81
C ALA A 45 4.08 -0.03 -5.20
N TYR A 46 3.94 -1.35 -5.37
CA TYR A 46 4.00 -2.02 -6.67
C TYR A 46 2.95 -1.48 -7.63
N LEU A 47 1.69 -1.29 -7.18
CA LEU A 47 0.65 -0.71 -8.01
C LEU A 47 1.03 0.70 -8.51
N LEU A 48 1.53 1.56 -7.62
CA LEU A 48 1.97 2.92 -7.95
C LEU A 48 3.23 2.96 -8.83
N LEU A 49 4.03 1.89 -8.84
CA LEU A 49 5.14 1.66 -9.76
C LEU A 49 4.70 1.09 -11.12
N GLY A 50 3.41 0.79 -11.30
CA GLY A 50 2.87 0.16 -12.51
C GLY A 50 3.06 -1.36 -12.58
N GLN A 51 3.44 -1.97 -11.46
CA GLN A 51 3.65 -3.42 -11.28
C GLN A 51 2.37 -4.05 -10.72
N GLU A 52 1.32 -4.09 -11.54
CA GLU A 52 -0.01 -4.52 -11.11
C GLU A 52 -0.05 -6.01 -10.75
N ASP A 53 0.64 -6.86 -11.51
CA ASP A 53 0.68 -8.30 -11.26
C ASP A 53 1.35 -8.61 -9.91
N GLU A 54 2.46 -7.93 -9.60
CA GLU A 54 3.17 -8.04 -8.32
C GLU A 54 2.32 -7.52 -7.16
N ALA A 55 1.58 -6.42 -7.35
CA ALA A 55 0.66 -5.89 -6.36
C ALA A 55 -0.42 -6.92 -5.99
N GLN A 56 -1.08 -7.49 -7.00
CA GLN A 56 -2.12 -8.49 -6.80
C GLN A 56 -1.58 -9.75 -6.12
N ALA A 57 -0.43 -10.26 -6.57
CA ALA A 57 0.22 -11.42 -5.95
C ALA A 57 0.55 -11.16 -4.47
N THR A 58 1.06 -9.96 -4.16
CA THR A 58 1.41 -9.55 -2.79
C THR A 58 0.20 -9.55 -1.87
N TRP A 59 -0.94 -9.00 -2.32
CA TRP A 59 -2.17 -8.99 -1.50
C TRP A 59 -2.78 -10.37 -1.34
N LEU A 60 -2.69 -11.24 -2.35
CA LEU A 60 -3.16 -12.62 -2.24
C LEU A 60 -2.38 -13.41 -1.17
N VAL A 61 -1.07 -13.18 -1.05
CA VAL A 61 -0.24 -13.78 0.02
C VAL A 61 -0.70 -13.31 1.41
N ALA A 62 -1.14 -12.06 1.52
CA ALA A 62 -1.56 -11.46 2.78
C ALA A 62 -2.99 -11.79 3.22
N MET A 63 -3.76 -12.46 2.36
CA MET A 63 -5.11 -12.94 2.63
C MET A 63 -5.19 -14.47 2.67
N PRO A 64 -4.43 -15.17 3.53
CA PRO A 64 -4.65 -16.59 3.75
C PRO A 64 -5.91 -16.73 4.61
N ALA A 65 -7.07 -16.64 4.00
CA ALA A 65 -8.32 -16.67 4.73
C ALA A 65 -8.78 -18.11 5.01
N GLU A 66 -9.16 -18.37 6.25
CA GLU A 66 -9.77 -19.63 6.66
C GLU A 66 -11.30 -19.52 6.66
N SER A 67 -11.84 -18.30 6.64
CA SER A 67 -13.28 -18.01 6.61
C SER A 67 -13.66 -16.83 5.70
N PRO A 68 -14.88 -16.79 5.14
CA PRO A 68 -15.39 -15.65 4.39
C PRO A 68 -15.39 -14.33 5.17
N GLU A 69 -15.62 -14.38 6.49
CA GLU A 69 -15.63 -13.20 7.35
C GLU A 69 -14.25 -12.53 7.43
N GLU A 70 -13.16 -13.32 7.47
CA GLU A 70 -11.80 -12.78 7.42
C GLU A 70 -11.51 -12.12 6.06
N ILE A 71 -11.94 -12.73 4.95
CA ILE A 71 -11.80 -12.14 3.62
C ILE A 71 -12.47 -10.77 3.56
N GLU A 72 -13.69 -10.65 4.11
CA GLU A 72 -14.44 -9.40 4.10
C GLU A 72 -13.70 -8.29 4.87
N VAL A 73 -13.16 -8.63 6.05
CA VAL A 73 -12.38 -7.68 6.87
C VAL A 73 -11.13 -7.21 6.13
N TRP A 74 -10.33 -8.12 5.58
CA TRP A 74 -9.09 -7.77 4.87
C TRP A 74 -9.36 -6.99 3.59
N THR A 75 -10.40 -7.37 2.84
CA THR A 75 -10.82 -6.65 1.64
C THR A 75 -11.26 -5.24 1.99
N THR A 76 -11.98 -5.05 3.09
CA THR A 76 -12.41 -3.72 3.55
C THR A 76 -11.21 -2.83 3.85
N TYR A 77 -10.19 -3.35 4.54
CA TYR A 77 -8.97 -2.60 4.81
C TYR A 77 -8.21 -2.23 3.54
N LEU A 78 -8.07 -3.17 2.60
CA LEU A 78 -7.38 -2.90 1.35
C LEU A 78 -8.13 -1.84 0.52
N VAL A 79 -9.47 -1.93 0.45
CA VAL A 79 -10.31 -0.93 -0.22
C VAL A 79 -10.15 0.46 0.41
N GLU A 80 -10.10 0.57 1.74
CA GLU A 80 -9.87 1.85 2.42
C GLU A 80 -8.51 2.46 2.05
N ILE A 81 -7.45 1.66 2.05
CA ILE A 81 -6.08 2.09 1.68
C ILE A 81 -6.05 2.57 0.22
N LEU A 82 -6.57 1.76 -0.71
CA LEU A 82 -6.57 2.08 -2.14
C LEU A 82 -7.41 3.33 -2.45
N SER A 83 -8.59 3.45 -1.84
CA SER A 83 -9.47 4.60 -2.05
C SER A 83 -8.84 5.89 -1.53
N THR A 84 -8.19 5.82 -0.36
CA THR A 84 -7.47 6.96 0.24
C THR A 84 -6.33 7.42 -0.68
N GLU A 85 -5.53 6.48 -1.18
CA GLU A 85 -4.41 6.82 -2.05
C GLU A 85 -4.88 7.33 -3.43
N ALA A 86 -5.92 6.75 -4.00
CA ALA A 86 -6.51 7.23 -5.25
C ALA A 86 -6.97 8.69 -5.14
N GLN A 87 -7.66 9.06 -4.06
CA GLN A 87 -8.09 10.44 -3.81
C GLN A 87 -6.90 11.41 -3.66
N ARG A 88 -5.80 10.93 -3.06
CA ARG A 88 -4.57 11.73 -2.93
C ARG A 88 -3.93 11.99 -4.30
N GLN A 89 -3.84 10.98 -5.16
CA GLN A 89 -3.29 11.11 -6.52
C GLN A 89 -4.12 12.07 -7.38
N GLU A 90 -5.44 11.97 -7.32
CA GLU A 90 -6.35 12.89 -8.02
C GLU A 90 -6.08 14.34 -7.58
N SER A 91 -6.03 14.57 -6.26
CA SER A 91 -5.75 15.90 -5.70
C SER A 91 -4.38 16.44 -6.17
N LEU A 92 -3.34 15.59 -6.16
CA LEU A 92 -2.01 15.97 -6.63
C LEU A 92 -1.99 16.33 -8.11
N GLY A 93 -2.69 15.57 -8.95
CA GLY A 93 -2.83 15.85 -10.37
C GLY A 93 -3.50 17.20 -10.63
N ASP A 94 -4.58 17.51 -9.90
CA ASP A 94 -5.25 18.80 -9.97
C ASP A 94 -4.34 19.98 -9.56
N TYR A 95 -3.54 19.80 -8.51
CA TYR A 95 -2.56 20.80 -8.07
C TYR A 95 -1.47 21.03 -9.11
N GLN A 96 -0.90 19.96 -9.68
CA GLN A 96 0.13 20.05 -10.71
C GLN A 96 -0.38 20.74 -11.96
N LYS A 97 -1.60 20.42 -12.40
CA LYS A 97 -2.25 21.07 -13.54
C LYS A 97 -2.43 22.57 -13.31
N LYS A 98 -2.91 22.97 -12.12
CA LYS A 98 -3.07 24.38 -11.75
C LYS A 98 -1.75 25.17 -11.71
N LEU A 99 -0.63 24.52 -11.38
CA LEU A 99 0.69 25.17 -11.36
C LEU A 99 1.32 25.30 -12.76
N ALA A 100 0.85 24.51 -13.73
CA ALA A 100 1.35 24.49 -15.10
C ALA A 100 0.64 25.49 -16.04
N ASP A 101 -0.51 26.05 -15.61
CA ASP A 101 -1.30 27.09 -16.28
C ASP A 101 -0.88 28.51 -15.84
#